data_AF-A0A069PAP7-F1
#
_entry.id   AF-A0A069PAP7-F1
#
_cell.length_a   1.000
_cell.length_b   1.000
_cell.length_c   1.000
_cell.angle_alpha   90.00
_cell.angle_beta   90.00
_cell.angle_gamma   90.00
#
_symmetry.space_group_name_H-M   'P 1'
#
loop_
_entity.id
_entity.type
_entity.pdbx_description
1 polymer ?
#
loop_
_entity_poly.entity_id
_entity_poly.type
_entity_poly.pdbx_seq_one_letter_code
_entity_poly.pdbx_strand_id
1 'polypeptide(L)'
;MSDLLRSFVRALANAFHPKMLWLTFMPFAVASVGWGLILWFFWQTLTGAANGWLDGWALTSAMYRLFDSFGFSSLHAVIAPFLVVVMAIPLIVVTVLLLIATLSMPGVIKLLTRRQYAALEERRGGSWYGSLGHSVVTTVVCLVLLVVTLPLWLIPPFFALIPPLLWGWLTYRVMTYDALALHASVAERKTIVRNARWPLFAIGIVSGLFGSLPTMLWAWSVWLLPLFPVVAAATIWIYAFILVFSALWFAHYCLYALERLRADTARAPALPVQS
;
A
#
# COMPACT_ATOMS: atom_id res chain seq x y z
N MET A 1 10.40 19.47 14.29
CA MET A 1 10.68 19.38 12.83
C MET A 1 11.96 18.61 12.51
N SER A 2 13.03 18.74 13.30
CA SER A 2 14.29 17.99 13.14
C SER A 2 14.11 16.46 13.12
N ASP A 3 13.29 15.90 14.02
CA ASP A 3 13.09 14.44 14.10
C ASP A 3 12.33 13.86 12.90
N LEU A 4 11.41 14.64 12.31
CA LEU A 4 10.58 14.25 11.17
C LEU A 4 11.39 14.26 9.86
N LEU A 5 12.21 15.29 9.66
CA LEU A 5 13.17 15.37 8.55
C LEU A 5 14.28 14.33 8.69
N ARG A 6 14.78 14.08 9.91
CA ARG A 6 15.80 13.06 10.17
C ARG A 6 15.27 11.65 9.94
N SER A 7 14.03 11.36 10.33
CA SER A 7 13.39 10.06 10.02
C SER A 7 13.14 9.90 8.53
N PHE A 8 12.72 10.97 7.83
CA PHE A 8 12.56 10.97 6.37
C PHE A 8 13.88 10.68 5.65
N VAL A 9 14.96 11.41 5.95
CA VAL A 9 16.26 11.23 5.31
C VAL A 9 16.82 9.84 5.57
N ARG A 10 16.66 9.31 6.79
CA ARG A 10 17.09 7.93 7.12
C ARG A 10 16.25 6.88 6.39
N ALA A 11 14.93 7.08 6.32
CA ALA A 11 14.04 6.20 5.56
C ALA A 11 14.38 6.23 4.06
N LEU A 12 14.72 7.40 3.52
CA LEU A 12 15.11 7.57 2.12
C LEU A 12 16.45 6.88 1.84
N ALA A 13 17.47 7.13 2.66
CA ALA A 13 18.78 6.49 2.55
C ALA A 13 18.69 4.96 2.67
N ASN A 14 17.83 4.45 3.56
CA ASN A 14 17.60 3.01 3.68
C ASN A 14 16.77 2.47 2.49
N ALA A 15 15.73 3.17 2.02
CA ALA A 15 14.92 2.72 0.89
C ALA A 15 15.71 2.59 -0.41
N PHE A 16 16.70 3.47 -0.63
CA PHE A 16 17.63 3.36 -1.75
C PHE A 16 18.77 2.35 -1.54
N HIS A 17 18.87 1.72 -0.37
CA HIS A 17 19.88 0.69 -0.15
C HIS A 17 19.63 -0.50 -1.09
N PRO A 18 20.65 -1.02 -1.81
CA PRO A 18 20.47 -2.03 -2.86
C PRO A 18 19.67 -3.27 -2.42
N LYS A 19 19.88 -3.71 -1.17
CA LYS A 19 19.12 -4.82 -0.58
C LYS A 19 17.64 -4.53 -0.40
N MET A 20 17.25 -3.29 -0.10
CA MET A 20 15.84 -2.89 0.07
C MET A 20 15.17 -2.70 -1.28
N LEU A 21 15.86 -2.09 -2.25
CA LEU A 21 15.40 -2.05 -3.64
C LEU A 21 15.18 -3.46 -4.20
N TRP A 22 16.11 -4.38 -3.95
CA TRP A 22 15.95 -5.78 -4.33
C TRP A 22 14.77 -6.44 -3.63
N LEU A 23 14.55 -6.18 -2.33
CA LEU A 23 13.43 -6.74 -1.59
C LEU A 23 12.07 -6.28 -2.10
N THR A 24 11.99 -5.09 -2.68
CA THR A 24 10.76 -4.55 -3.29
C THR A 24 10.60 -4.97 -4.74
N PHE A 25 11.71 -5.12 -5.47
CA PHE A 25 11.71 -5.60 -6.85
C PHE A 25 11.43 -7.10 -6.96
N MET A 26 11.97 -7.92 -6.05
CA MET A 26 11.84 -9.38 -6.07
C MET A 26 10.38 -9.89 -6.13
N PRO A 27 9.43 -9.47 -5.25
CA PRO A 27 8.05 -9.94 -5.33
C PRO A 27 7.37 -9.51 -6.63
N PHE A 28 7.73 -8.35 -7.17
CA PHE A 28 7.24 -7.89 -8.45
C PHE A 28 7.79 -8.74 -9.60
N ALA A 29 9.10 -9.00 -9.63
CA ALA A 29 9.73 -9.86 -10.64
C ALA A 29 9.15 -11.28 -10.61
N VAL A 30 8.96 -11.86 -9.43
CA VAL A 30 8.34 -13.19 -9.26
C VAL A 30 6.90 -13.19 -9.79
N ALA A 31 6.10 -12.17 -9.44
CA ALA A 31 4.73 -12.06 -9.95
C ALA A 31 4.68 -11.87 -11.47
N SER A 32 5.53 -11.00 -12.02
CA SER A 32 5.62 -10.74 -13.46
C SER A 32 6.03 -11.97 -14.24
N VAL A 33 7.02 -12.74 -13.76
CA VAL A 33 7.42 -13.99 -14.40
C VAL A 33 6.32 -15.03 -14.28
N GLY A 34 5.73 -15.21 -13.09
CA GLY A 34 4.66 -16.18 -12.86
C GLY A 34 3.43 -15.92 -13.73
N TRP A 35 2.89 -14.70 -13.68
CA TRP A 35 1.75 -14.30 -14.51
C TRP A 35 2.09 -14.20 -15.99
N GLY A 36 3.32 -13.79 -16.33
CA GLY A 36 3.79 -13.78 -17.71
C GLY A 36 3.79 -15.18 -18.32
N LEU A 37 4.27 -16.18 -17.57
CA LEU A 37 4.22 -17.58 -18.00
C LEU A 37 2.79 -18.11 -18.09
N ILE A 38 1.95 -17.83 -17.08
CA ILE A 38 0.54 -18.25 -17.10
C ILE A 38 -0.16 -17.67 -18.32
N LEU A 39 -0.06 -16.36 -18.54
CA LEU A 39 -0.69 -15.70 -19.68
C LEU A 39 -0.09 -16.19 -20.98
N TRP A 40 1.23 -16.41 -21.07
CA TRP A 40 1.86 -16.95 -22.29
C TRP A 40 1.31 -18.33 -22.68
N PHE A 41 1.27 -19.27 -21.73
CA PHE A 41 0.84 -20.65 -22.01
C PHE A 41 -0.68 -20.80 -22.12
N PHE A 42 -1.43 -20.06 -21.30
CA PHE A 42 -2.89 -20.19 -21.22
C PHE A 42 -3.65 -19.10 -21.97
N TRP A 43 -2.97 -18.22 -22.73
CA TRP A 43 -3.62 -17.12 -23.46
C TRP A 43 -4.81 -17.61 -24.28
N GLN A 44 -4.56 -18.54 -25.20
CA GLN A 44 -5.57 -19.06 -26.12
C GLN A 44 -6.72 -19.74 -25.38
N THR A 45 -6.41 -20.50 -24.32
CA THR A 45 -7.40 -21.18 -23.49
C THR A 45 -8.28 -20.17 -22.73
N LEU A 46 -7.69 -19.13 -22.14
CA LEU A 46 -8.40 -18.10 -21.39
C LEU A 46 -9.27 -17.24 -22.32
N THR A 47 -8.74 -16.81 -23.47
CA THR A 47 -9.51 -16.04 -24.45
C THR A 47 -10.60 -16.87 -25.11
N GLY A 48 -10.34 -18.16 -25.36
CA GLY A 48 -11.34 -19.09 -25.88
C GLY A 48 -12.48 -19.34 -24.89
N ALA A 49 -12.15 -19.56 -23.60
CA ALA A 49 -13.14 -19.68 -22.54
C ALA A 49 -13.94 -18.37 -22.34
N ALA A 50 -13.28 -17.22 -22.41
CA ALA A 50 -13.92 -15.92 -22.34
C ALA A 50 -14.90 -15.69 -23.50
N ASN A 51 -14.51 -16.04 -24.74
CA ASN A 51 -15.41 -15.98 -25.89
C ASN A 51 -16.63 -16.88 -25.69
N GLY A 52 -16.42 -18.16 -25.33
CA GLY A 52 -17.54 -19.08 -25.10
C GLY A 52 -18.47 -18.63 -23.96
N TRP A 53 -17.93 -17.98 -22.92
CA TRP A 53 -18.73 -17.41 -21.85
C TRP A 53 -19.52 -16.17 -22.32
N LEU A 54 -18.90 -15.29 -23.10
CA LEU A 54 -19.51 -14.07 -23.63
C LEU A 54 -20.62 -14.38 -24.65
N ASP A 55 -20.44 -15.39 -25.49
CA ASP A 55 -21.42 -15.83 -26.50
C ASP A 55 -22.71 -16.36 -25.86
N GLY A 56 -22.64 -16.84 -24.61
CA GLY A 56 -23.81 -17.29 -23.85
C GLY A 56 -24.72 -16.16 -23.35
N TRP A 57 -24.31 -14.90 -23.43
CA TRP A 57 -25.03 -13.76 -22.84
C TRP A 57 -25.77 -12.93 -23.90
N ALA A 58 -27.07 -12.71 -23.70
CA ALA A 58 -27.91 -11.91 -24.59
C ALA A 58 -27.38 -10.47 -24.77
N LEU A 59 -26.78 -9.89 -23.72
CA LEU A 59 -26.20 -8.55 -23.75
C LEU A 59 -25.02 -8.44 -24.72
N THR A 60 -24.12 -9.43 -24.74
CA THR A 60 -22.98 -9.48 -25.67
C THR A 60 -23.47 -9.52 -27.11
N SER A 61 -24.46 -10.35 -27.40
CA SER A 61 -25.04 -10.47 -28.74
C SER A 61 -25.71 -9.17 -29.22
N ALA A 62 -26.26 -8.36 -28.29
CA ALA A 62 -26.83 -7.05 -28.60
C ALA A 62 -25.72 -6.02 -28.87
N MET A 63 -24.62 -6.04 -28.09
CA MET A 63 -23.46 -5.18 -28.32
C MET A 63 -22.76 -5.51 -29.65
N TYR A 64 -22.60 -6.78 -30.01
CA TYR A 64 -21.99 -7.19 -31.27
C TYR A 64 -22.79 -6.70 -32.47
N ARG A 65 -24.12 -6.89 -32.45
CA ARG A 65 -25.02 -6.36 -33.48
C ARG A 65 -24.97 -4.84 -33.61
N LEU A 66 -24.83 -4.14 -32.49
CA LEU A 66 -24.66 -2.69 -32.48
C LEU A 66 -23.33 -2.29 -33.15
N PHE A 67 -22.22 -2.94 -32.82
CA PHE A 67 -20.93 -2.67 -33.48
C PHE A 67 -20.96 -2.97 -34.98
N ASP A 68 -21.63 -4.05 -35.39
CA ASP A 68 -21.80 -4.38 -36.80
C ASP A 68 -22.62 -3.31 -37.54
N SER A 69 -23.64 -2.75 -36.89
CA SER A 69 -24.46 -1.68 -37.47
C SER A 69 -23.69 -0.38 -37.74
N PHE A 70 -22.61 -0.12 -37.00
CA PHE A 70 -21.68 1.00 -37.22
C PHE A 70 -20.46 0.63 -38.08
N GLY A 71 -20.35 -0.62 -38.57
CA GLY A 71 -19.23 -1.11 -39.37
C GLY A 71 -17.96 -1.46 -38.59
N PHE A 72 -18.03 -1.60 -37.26
CA PHE A 72 -16.91 -1.91 -36.38
C PHE A 72 -16.85 -3.39 -35.94
N SER A 73 -17.06 -4.31 -36.88
CA SER A 73 -17.01 -5.76 -36.61
C SER A 73 -15.66 -6.25 -36.08
N SER A 74 -14.56 -5.53 -36.36
CA SER A 74 -13.23 -5.82 -35.83
C SER A 74 -13.11 -5.69 -34.30
N LEU A 75 -14.04 -4.98 -33.64
CA LEU A 75 -14.02 -4.84 -32.17
C LEU A 75 -14.36 -6.15 -31.47
N HIS A 76 -15.09 -7.07 -32.11
CA HIS A 76 -15.44 -8.36 -31.51
C HIS A 76 -14.19 -9.15 -31.10
N ALA A 77 -13.13 -9.08 -31.91
CA ALA A 77 -11.86 -9.76 -31.65
C ALA A 77 -11.12 -9.27 -30.40
N VAL A 78 -11.43 -8.06 -29.90
CA VAL A 78 -10.72 -7.44 -28.79
C VAL A 78 -11.45 -7.64 -27.45
N ILE A 79 -12.75 -7.93 -27.48
CA ILE A 79 -13.60 -7.94 -26.27
C ILE A 79 -13.23 -9.09 -25.32
N ALA A 80 -13.05 -10.30 -25.83
CA ALA A 80 -12.62 -11.44 -25.00
C ALA A 80 -11.20 -11.26 -24.43
N PRO A 81 -10.16 -10.89 -25.22
CA PRO A 81 -8.85 -10.50 -24.69
C PRO A 81 -8.91 -9.42 -23.62
N PHE A 82 -9.74 -8.39 -23.83
CA PHE A 82 -9.90 -7.30 -22.89
C PHE A 82 -10.48 -7.79 -21.56
N LEU A 83 -11.50 -8.65 -21.59
CA LEU A 83 -12.08 -9.25 -20.39
C LEU A 83 -11.03 -10.06 -19.60
N VAL A 84 -10.21 -10.87 -20.28
CA VAL A 84 -9.14 -11.64 -19.64
C VAL A 84 -8.14 -10.71 -18.95
N VAL A 85 -7.73 -9.62 -19.60
CA VAL A 85 -6.80 -8.63 -19.03
C VAL A 85 -7.42 -7.93 -17.81
N VAL A 86 -8.67 -7.46 -17.92
CA VAL A 86 -9.39 -6.78 -16.83
C VAL A 86 -9.53 -7.69 -15.62
N MET A 87 -9.75 -9.00 -15.82
CA MET A 87 -9.80 -9.98 -14.74
C MET A 87 -8.42 -10.34 -14.19
N ALA A 88 -7.39 -10.39 -15.03
CA ALA A 88 -6.03 -10.73 -14.60
C ALA A 88 -5.40 -9.63 -13.73
N ILE A 89 -5.61 -8.35 -14.06
CA ILE A 89 -5.03 -7.21 -13.33
C ILE A 89 -5.28 -7.27 -11.81
N PRO A 90 -6.52 -7.38 -11.29
CA PRO A 90 -6.76 -7.43 -9.85
C PRO A 90 -6.12 -8.67 -9.20
N LEU A 91 -6.12 -9.82 -9.88
CA LEU A 91 -5.48 -11.04 -9.39
C LEU A 91 -3.96 -10.89 -9.30
N ILE A 92 -3.33 -10.25 -10.30
CA ILE A 92 -1.90 -9.91 -10.28
C ILE A 92 -1.60 -8.99 -9.10
N VAL A 93 -2.39 -7.93 -8.90
CA VAL A 93 -2.22 -6.99 -7.79
C VAL A 93 -2.31 -7.71 -6.45
N VAL A 94 -3.33 -8.55 -6.24
CA VAL A 94 -3.47 -9.36 -5.01
C VAL A 94 -2.26 -10.28 -4.81
N THR A 95 -1.80 -10.95 -5.88
CA THR A 95 -0.62 -11.82 -5.83
C THR A 95 0.63 -11.04 -5.40
N VAL A 96 0.87 -9.86 -5.99
CA VAL A 96 1.98 -8.98 -5.63
C VAL A 96 1.90 -8.55 -4.16
N LEU A 97 0.71 -8.15 -3.69
CA LEU A 97 0.51 -7.76 -2.29
C LEU A 97 0.78 -8.92 -1.32
N LEU A 98 0.32 -10.14 -1.65
CA LEU A 98 0.60 -11.34 -0.87
C LEU A 98 2.10 -11.69 -0.86
N LEU A 99 2.78 -11.56 -2.01
CA LEU A 99 4.23 -11.78 -2.10
C LEU A 99 5.01 -10.74 -1.29
N ILE A 100 4.60 -9.47 -1.29
CA ILE A 100 5.21 -8.42 -0.45
C ILE A 100 5.00 -8.75 1.04
N ALA A 101 3.79 -9.15 1.43
CA ALA A 101 3.47 -9.49 2.81
C ALA A 101 4.22 -10.74 3.31
N THR A 102 4.50 -11.70 2.44
CA THR A 102 5.16 -12.97 2.81
C THR A 102 6.67 -12.95 2.63
N LEU A 103 7.20 -12.28 1.60
CA LEU A 103 8.63 -12.25 1.29
C LEU A 103 9.32 -10.98 1.81
N SER A 104 8.70 -9.82 1.62
CA SER A 104 9.36 -8.53 1.89
C SER A 104 9.24 -8.12 3.36
N MET A 105 8.05 -8.23 3.96
CA MET A 105 7.82 -7.91 5.38
C MET A 105 8.81 -8.59 6.35
N PRO A 106 9.01 -9.92 6.32
CA PRO A 106 9.95 -10.57 7.24
C PRO A 106 11.41 -10.16 6.98
N GLY A 107 11.79 -9.90 5.73
CA GLY A 107 13.13 -9.43 5.38
C GLY A 107 13.39 -7.98 5.82
N VAL A 108 12.40 -7.10 5.71
CA VAL A 108 12.45 -5.72 6.19
C VAL A 108 12.58 -5.69 7.72
N ILE A 109 11.76 -6.48 8.43
CA ILE A 109 11.83 -6.61 9.90
C ILE A 109 13.21 -7.13 10.31
N LYS A 110 13.68 -8.23 9.71
CA LYS A 110 14.99 -8.83 10.05
C LYS A 110 16.17 -7.88 9.78
N LEU A 111 16.08 -7.04 8.75
CA LEU A 111 17.11 -6.04 8.44
C LEU A 111 17.08 -4.87 9.44
N LEU A 112 15.90 -4.41 9.85
CA LEU A 112 15.72 -3.35 10.84
C LEU A 112 16.21 -3.78 12.23
N THR A 113 15.83 -4.98 12.67
CA THR A 113 16.22 -5.52 13.99
C THR A 113 17.73 -5.76 14.08
N ARG A 114 18.39 -6.21 13.00
CA ARG A 114 19.83 -6.52 13.03
C ARG A 114 20.77 -5.30 12.92
N ARG A 115 20.36 -4.19 12.28
CA ARG A 115 21.29 -3.10 11.97
C ARG A 115 21.15 -1.84 12.83
N GLN A 116 19.94 -1.48 13.26
CA GLN A 116 19.71 -0.17 13.91
C GLN A 116 19.05 -0.25 15.28
N TYR A 117 18.33 -1.35 15.59
CA TYR A 117 17.59 -1.48 16.85
C TYR A 117 17.87 -2.80 17.58
N ALA A 118 19.08 -3.34 17.44
CA ALA A 118 19.48 -4.62 18.05
C ALA A 118 19.39 -4.63 19.60
N ALA A 119 19.32 -3.45 20.22
CA ALA A 119 19.18 -3.29 21.67
C ALA A 119 17.73 -3.14 22.17
N LEU A 120 16.71 -3.02 21.28
CA LEU A 120 15.31 -2.96 21.70
C LEU A 120 14.73 -4.38 21.85
N GLU A 121 14.37 -4.76 23.08
CA GLU A 121 13.63 -5.99 23.35
C GLU A 121 12.28 -6.02 22.62
N GLU A 122 12.03 -7.10 21.87
CA GLU A 122 10.73 -7.43 21.27
C GLU A 122 9.71 -7.74 22.37
N ARG A 123 8.88 -6.76 22.76
CA ARG A 123 7.82 -6.98 23.75
C ARG A 123 6.50 -7.53 23.19
N ARG A 124 6.44 -7.82 21.87
CA ARG A 124 5.34 -8.51 21.15
C ARG A 124 3.93 -8.14 21.65
N GLY A 125 3.64 -6.84 21.75
CA GLY A 125 2.38 -6.34 22.29
C GLY A 125 1.17 -6.44 21.36
N GLY A 126 1.32 -7.04 20.18
CA GLY A 126 0.24 -7.28 19.22
C GLY A 126 0.44 -8.57 18.43
N SER A 127 -0.67 -9.21 18.07
CA SER A 127 -0.71 -10.42 17.23
C SER A 127 -1.03 -10.07 15.78
N TRP A 128 -0.66 -10.95 14.84
CA TRP A 128 -1.01 -10.83 13.42
C TRP A 128 -2.54 -10.70 13.21
N TYR A 129 -3.33 -11.45 13.99
CA TYR A 129 -4.79 -11.34 14.02
C TYR A 129 -5.30 -10.00 14.58
N GLY A 130 -4.56 -9.39 15.52
CA GLY A 130 -4.87 -8.06 16.06
C GLY A 130 -4.62 -6.93 15.04
N SER A 131 -3.58 -7.05 14.22
CA SER A 131 -3.33 -6.16 13.07
C SER A 131 -4.44 -6.28 12.03
N LEU A 132 -4.85 -7.51 11.69
CA LEU A 132 -5.93 -7.75 10.73
C LEU A 132 -7.26 -7.15 11.22
N GLY A 133 -7.64 -7.43 12.48
CA GLY A 133 -8.86 -6.87 13.08
C GLY A 133 -8.84 -5.34 13.18
N HIS A 134 -7.71 -4.75 13.58
CA HIS A 134 -7.58 -3.30 13.64
C HIS A 134 -7.62 -2.65 12.25
N SER A 135 -7.01 -3.29 11.24
CA SER A 135 -7.07 -2.84 9.84
C SER A 135 -8.49 -2.89 9.28
N VAL A 136 -9.23 -3.97 9.55
CA VAL A 136 -10.65 -4.10 9.16
C VAL A 136 -11.50 -3.01 9.82
N VAL A 137 -11.40 -2.83 11.15
CA VAL A 137 -12.15 -1.79 11.88
C VAL A 137 -11.80 -0.40 11.36
N THR A 138 -10.52 -0.11 11.15
CA THR A 138 -10.08 1.21 10.65
C THR A 138 -10.58 1.44 9.22
N THR A 139 -10.60 0.40 8.38
CA THR A 139 -11.15 0.47 7.02
C THR A 139 -12.65 0.74 7.04
N VAL A 140 -13.42 0.04 7.90
CA VAL A 140 -14.86 0.29 8.07
C VAL A 140 -15.13 1.71 8.56
N VAL A 141 -14.38 2.20 9.55
CA VAL A 141 -14.49 3.59 10.02
C VAL A 141 -14.15 4.58 8.90
N CYS A 142 -13.15 4.29 8.07
CA CYS A 142 -12.81 5.12 6.93
C CYS A 142 -13.93 5.14 5.87
N LEU A 143 -14.58 3.99 5.61
CA LEU A 143 -15.72 3.91 4.69
C LEU A 143 -16.91 4.71 5.21
N VAL A 144 -17.23 4.62 6.51
CA VAL A 144 -18.28 5.43 7.13
C VAL A 144 -17.95 6.92 7.01
N LEU A 145 -16.72 7.33 7.33
CA LEU A 145 -16.29 8.72 7.18
C LEU A 145 -16.33 9.20 5.72
N LEU A 146 -16.00 8.33 4.77
CA LEU A 146 -16.09 8.64 3.35
C LEU A 146 -17.55 8.94 2.96
N VAL A 147 -18.49 8.07 3.34
CA VAL A 147 -19.93 8.27 3.06
C VAL A 147 -20.45 9.54 3.72
N VAL A 148 -20.10 9.77 5.00
CA VAL A 148 -20.52 10.98 5.74
C VAL A 148 -19.94 12.25 5.14
N THR A 149 -18.75 12.19 4.54
CA THR A 149 -18.12 13.36 3.93
C THR A 149 -18.56 13.64 2.50
N LEU A 150 -19.24 12.71 1.81
CA LEU A 150 -19.74 12.92 0.44
C LEU A 150 -20.51 14.25 0.24
N PRO A 151 -21.42 14.68 1.14
CA PRO A 151 -22.12 15.94 0.97
C PRO A 151 -21.18 17.16 1.01
N LEU A 152 -20.09 17.07 1.78
CA LEU A 152 -19.09 18.14 1.88
C LEU A 152 -18.22 18.24 0.61
N TRP A 153 -18.12 17.16 -0.18
CA TRP A 153 -17.34 17.16 -1.43
C TRP A 153 -17.98 18.01 -2.53
N LEU A 154 -19.26 18.37 -2.42
CA LEU A 154 -19.93 19.29 -3.34
C LEU A 154 -19.35 20.71 -3.29
N ILE A 155 -18.58 21.03 -2.25
CA ILE A 155 -17.93 22.32 -2.07
C ILE A 155 -16.46 22.20 -2.52
N PRO A 156 -16.01 22.92 -3.58
CA PRO A 156 -14.72 22.72 -4.24
C PRO A 156 -13.46 22.62 -3.34
N PRO A 157 -13.25 23.47 -2.32
CA PRO A 157 -12.08 23.34 -1.43
C PRO A 157 -12.08 22.03 -0.63
N PHE A 158 -13.25 21.54 -0.21
CA PHE A 158 -13.35 20.33 0.61
C PHE A 158 -13.13 19.06 -0.22
N PHE A 159 -13.53 19.05 -1.49
CA PHE A 159 -13.20 17.98 -2.43
C PHE A 159 -11.69 17.75 -2.56
N ALA A 160 -10.89 18.83 -2.58
CA ALA A 160 -9.44 18.71 -2.68
C ALA A 160 -8.76 18.31 -1.36
N LEU A 161 -9.29 18.74 -0.22
CA LEU A 161 -8.68 18.51 1.10
C LEU A 161 -9.10 17.18 1.74
N ILE A 162 -10.39 16.84 1.72
CA ILE A 162 -10.91 15.70 2.47
C ILE A 162 -10.27 14.35 2.05
N PRO A 163 -10.10 14.03 0.76
CA PRO A 163 -9.54 12.74 0.36
C PRO A 163 -8.09 12.53 0.84
N PRO A 164 -7.15 13.48 0.65
CA PRO A 164 -5.81 13.37 1.22
C PRO A 164 -5.79 13.27 2.75
N LEU A 165 -6.67 14.00 3.45
CA LEU A 165 -6.77 13.91 4.91
C LEU A 165 -7.30 12.55 5.38
N LEU A 166 -8.35 12.01 4.76
CA LEU A 166 -8.89 10.69 5.09
C LEU A 166 -7.87 9.59 4.80
N TRP A 167 -7.22 9.66 3.64
CA TRP A 167 -6.22 8.67 3.24
C TRP A 167 -4.99 8.72 4.15
N GLY A 168 -4.53 9.94 4.48
CA GLY A 168 -3.45 10.15 5.43
C GLY A 168 -3.80 9.65 6.83
N TRP A 169 -5.05 9.85 7.28
CA TRP A 169 -5.54 9.36 8.57
C TRP A 169 -5.58 7.83 8.63
N LEU A 170 -6.11 7.18 7.58
CA LEU A 170 -6.15 5.72 7.46
C LEU A 170 -4.75 5.13 7.45
N THR A 171 -3.88 5.65 6.58
CA THR A 171 -2.49 5.20 6.43
C THR A 171 -1.74 5.34 7.76
N TYR A 172 -1.90 6.48 8.44
CA TYR A 172 -1.36 6.71 9.77
C TYR A 172 -1.80 5.62 10.77
N ARG A 173 -3.10 5.37 10.88
CA ARG A 173 -3.69 4.43 11.85
C ARG A 173 -3.21 3.01 11.63
N VAL A 174 -3.18 2.55 10.37
CA VAL A 174 -2.77 1.19 10.01
C VAL A 174 -1.26 1.02 10.18
N MET A 175 -0.45 1.89 9.57
CA MET A 175 1.01 1.75 9.57
C MET A 175 1.63 1.97 10.96
N THR A 176 1.07 2.87 11.78
CA THR A 176 1.53 3.08 13.15
C THR A 176 1.22 1.87 14.04
N TYR A 177 0.06 1.26 13.84
CA TYR A 177 -0.32 0.04 14.57
C TYR A 177 0.63 -1.10 14.21
N ASP A 178 0.85 -1.34 12.92
CA ASP A 178 1.72 -2.41 12.44
C ASP A 178 3.18 -2.22 12.88
N ALA A 179 3.70 -0.99 12.82
CA ALA A 179 5.05 -0.68 13.26
C ALA A 179 5.25 -0.91 14.77
N LEU A 180 4.26 -0.55 15.60
CA LEU A 180 4.37 -0.63 17.06
C LEU A 180 3.93 -1.99 17.63
N ALA A 181 3.07 -2.74 16.95
CA ALA A 181 2.53 -4.02 17.43
C ALA A 181 3.62 -5.06 17.76
N LEU A 182 4.72 -5.06 17.00
CA LEU A 182 5.81 -6.01 17.21
C LEU A 182 6.73 -5.67 18.40
N HIS A 183 6.91 -4.37 18.71
CA HIS A 183 7.97 -3.91 19.63
C HIS A 183 7.46 -3.21 20.91
N ALA A 184 6.25 -2.64 20.89
CA ALA A 184 5.70 -1.85 21.99
C ALA A 184 4.56 -2.58 22.72
N SER A 185 4.46 -2.37 24.03
CA SER A 185 3.29 -2.79 24.81
C SER A 185 2.06 -1.92 24.49
N VAL A 186 0.86 -2.38 24.86
CA VAL A 186 -0.41 -1.67 24.62
C VAL A 186 -0.40 -0.27 25.27
N ALA A 187 0.19 -0.13 26.45
CA ALA A 187 0.32 1.15 27.17
C ALA A 187 1.33 2.09 26.49
N GLU A 188 2.49 1.57 26.06
CA GLU A 188 3.51 2.34 25.32
C GLU A 188 2.93 2.86 24.00
N ARG A 189 2.20 2.02 23.25
CA ARG A 189 1.56 2.41 21.98
C ARG A 189 0.58 3.57 22.17
N LYS A 190 -0.29 3.52 23.19
CA LYS A 190 -1.29 4.58 23.44
C LYS A 190 -0.62 5.91 23.77
N THR A 191 0.48 5.88 24.51
CA THR A 191 1.25 7.07 24.88
C THR A 191 1.95 7.69 23.67
N ILE A 192 2.58 6.88 22.81
CA ILE A 192 3.25 7.36 21.60
C ILE A 192 2.25 7.97 20.62
N VAL A 193 1.13 7.28 20.37
CA VAL A 193 0.05 7.76 19.50
C VAL A 193 -0.51 9.09 19.99
N ARG A 194 -0.67 9.26 21.32
CA ARG A 194 -1.16 10.52 21.90
C ARG A 194 -0.17 11.66 21.73
N ASN A 195 1.12 11.40 21.98
CA ASN A 195 2.17 12.43 21.98
C ASN A 195 2.62 12.81 20.56
N ALA A 196 2.54 11.88 19.59
CA ALA A 196 3.06 12.07 18.24
C ALA A 196 1.98 12.04 17.13
N ARG A 197 0.70 12.25 17.47
CA ARG A 197 -0.41 12.21 16.51
C ARG A 197 -0.25 13.14 15.31
N TRP A 198 0.26 14.36 15.52
CA TRP A 198 0.38 15.36 14.45
C TRP A 198 1.53 15.05 13.48
N PRO A 199 2.76 14.75 13.95
CA PRO A 199 3.83 14.25 13.08
C PRO A 199 3.43 13.00 12.29
N LEU A 200 2.81 12.02 12.95
CA LEU A 200 2.42 10.77 12.30
C LEU A 200 1.31 10.98 11.26
N PHE A 201 0.36 11.89 11.52
CA PHE A 201 -0.65 12.29 10.55
C PHE A 201 -0.04 13.00 9.33
N ALA A 202 0.95 13.88 9.55
CA ALA A 202 1.67 14.54 8.46
C ALA A 202 2.43 13.53 7.58
N ILE A 203 3.10 12.54 8.18
CA ILE A 203 3.75 11.43 7.43
C ILE A 203 2.71 10.65 6.62
N GLY A 204 1.52 10.42 7.20
CA GLY A 204 0.40 9.77 6.52
C GLY A 204 -0.09 10.56 5.30
N ILE A 205 -0.30 11.87 5.43
CA ILE A 205 -0.69 12.74 4.31
C ILE A 205 0.37 12.73 3.21
N VAL A 206 1.65 12.92 3.56
CA VAL A 206 2.75 12.95 2.58
C VAL A 206 2.89 11.60 1.88
N SER A 207 2.77 10.49 2.61
CA SER A 207 2.76 9.14 2.05
C SER A 207 1.58 8.92 1.11
N GLY A 208 0.39 9.39 1.49
CA GLY A 208 -0.80 9.35 0.63
C GLY A 208 -0.63 10.19 -0.63
N LEU A 209 -0.03 11.37 -0.52
CA LEU A 209 0.28 12.23 -1.67
C LEU A 209 1.32 11.59 -2.60
N PHE A 210 2.35 10.92 -2.08
CA PHE A 210 3.26 10.14 -2.92
C PHE A 210 2.51 9.06 -3.71
N GLY A 211 1.47 8.45 -3.12
CA GLY A 211 0.58 7.52 -3.82
C GLY A 211 -0.16 8.12 -5.03
N SER A 212 -0.16 9.45 -5.22
CA SER A 212 -0.71 10.10 -6.42
C SER A 212 0.28 10.21 -7.58
N LEU A 213 1.60 10.07 -7.32
CA LEU A 213 2.64 10.10 -8.36
C LEU A 213 2.46 9.02 -9.44
N PRO A 214 2.18 7.76 -9.10
CA PRO A 214 1.99 6.74 -10.12
C PRO A 214 0.70 6.99 -10.92
N THR A 215 -0.34 7.54 -10.30
CA THR A 215 -1.59 7.92 -10.99
C THR A 215 -1.33 9.01 -12.04
N MET A 216 -0.44 9.97 -11.72
CA MET A 216 0.00 11.00 -12.66
C MET A 216 0.85 10.39 -13.80
N LEU A 217 1.73 9.44 -13.49
CA LEU A 217 2.50 8.70 -14.49
C LEU A 217 1.57 7.91 -15.43
N TRP A 218 0.52 7.29 -14.89
CA TRP A 218 -0.50 6.60 -15.65
C TRP A 218 -1.28 7.55 -16.56
N ALA A 219 -1.70 8.72 -16.06
CA ALA A 219 -2.38 9.72 -16.87
C ALA A 219 -1.50 10.24 -18.03
N TRP A 220 -0.19 10.39 -17.79
CA TRP A 220 0.78 10.78 -18.83
C TRP A 220 1.06 9.66 -19.83
N SER A 221 0.94 8.39 -19.42
CA SER A 221 1.27 7.22 -20.24
C SER A 221 0.49 7.09 -21.55
N VAL A 222 -0.61 7.83 -21.70
CA VAL A 222 -1.37 7.98 -22.98
C VAL A 222 -0.46 8.44 -24.13
N TRP A 223 0.56 9.25 -23.85
CA TRP A 223 1.54 9.70 -24.87
C TRP A 223 2.62 8.67 -25.18
N LEU A 224 2.70 7.58 -24.41
CA LEU A 224 3.74 6.55 -24.47
C LEU A 224 3.14 5.19 -24.86
N LEU A 225 2.12 5.18 -25.74
CA LEU A 225 1.36 3.97 -26.13
C LEU A 225 2.24 2.73 -26.43
N PRO A 226 3.35 2.83 -27.19
CA PRO A 226 4.21 1.67 -27.48
C PRO A 226 4.93 1.12 -26.24
N LEU A 227 5.19 1.98 -25.25
CA LEU A 227 5.87 1.63 -24.00
C LEU A 227 4.88 1.35 -22.87
N PHE A 228 3.57 1.38 -23.14
CA PHE A 228 2.53 1.24 -22.12
C PHE A 228 2.73 0.03 -21.19
N PRO A 229 3.09 -1.18 -21.67
CA PRO A 229 3.34 -2.32 -20.76
C PRO A 229 4.49 -2.06 -19.78
N VAL A 230 5.56 -1.42 -20.25
CA VAL A 230 6.72 -1.08 -19.43
C VAL A 230 6.36 0.02 -18.43
N VAL A 231 5.61 1.04 -18.88
CA VAL A 231 5.14 2.14 -18.03
C VAL A 231 4.16 1.62 -16.97
N ALA A 232 3.24 0.72 -17.33
CA ALA A 232 2.33 0.10 -16.38
C ALA A 232 3.08 -0.73 -15.33
N ALA A 233 4.07 -1.53 -15.76
CA ALA A 233 4.91 -2.29 -14.84
C ALA A 233 5.70 -1.37 -13.90
N ALA A 234 6.31 -0.30 -14.44
CA ALA A 234 7.01 0.71 -13.65
C ALA A 234 6.05 1.41 -12.67
N THR A 235 4.83 1.74 -13.08
CA THR A 235 3.81 2.36 -12.23
C THR A 235 3.48 1.48 -11.03
N ILE A 236 3.21 0.18 -11.28
CA ILE A 236 2.89 -0.78 -10.22
C ILE A 236 4.11 -0.96 -9.29
N TRP A 237 5.32 -0.99 -9.83
CA TRP A 237 6.54 -1.05 -9.01
C TRP A 237 6.73 0.21 -8.16
N ILE A 238 6.48 1.41 -8.70
CA ILE A 238 6.54 2.67 -7.94
C ILE A 238 5.50 2.64 -6.81
N TYR A 239 4.28 2.14 -7.04
CA TYR A 239 3.29 1.95 -5.98
C TYR A 239 3.82 1.06 -4.84
N ALA A 240 4.41 -0.09 -5.17
CA ALA A 240 4.98 -0.99 -4.18
C ALA A 240 6.16 -0.33 -3.43
N PHE A 241 7.02 0.40 -4.14
CA PHE A 241 8.14 1.13 -3.55
C PHE A 241 7.68 2.20 -2.57
N ILE A 242 6.70 3.01 -2.94
CA ILE A 242 6.12 4.04 -2.05
C ILE A 242 5.54 3.37 -0.81
N LEU A 243 4.82 2.26 -0.96
CA LEU A 243 4.22 1.56 0.17
C LEU A 243 5.28 1.05 1.16
N VAL A 244 6.35 0.43 0.65
CA VAL A 244 7.47 -0.04 1.48
C VAL A 244 8.19 1.14 2.14
N PHE A 245 8.48 2.21 1.38
CA PHE A 245 9.11 3.43 1.88
C PHE A 245 8.29 4.07 3.01
N SER A 246 6.98 4.21 2.83
CA SER A 246 6.08 4.75 3.84
C SER A 246 6.08 3.88 5.09
N ALA A 247 6.01 2.56 4.96
CA ALA A 247 6.09 1.64 6.09
C ALA A 247 7.40 1.81 6.89
N LEU A 248 8.54 1.95 6.19
CA LEU A 248 9.85 2.21 6.81
C LEU A 248 9.91 3.56 7.54
N TRP A 249 9.34 4.60 6.93
CA TRP A 249 9.32 5.93 7.53
C TRP A 249 8.49 5.94 8.82
N PHE A 250 7.32 5.30 8.81
CA PHE A 250 6.52 5.07 10.01
C PHE A 250 7.29 4.25 11.05
N ALA A 251 7.94 3.15 10.65
CA ALA A 251 8.72 2.32 11.56
C ALA A 251 9.86 3.09 12.24
N HIS A 252 10.67 3.83 11.48
CA HIS A 252 11.77 4.63 12.03
C HIS A 252 11.29 5.68 13.02
N TYR A 253 10.22 6.39 12.69
CA TYR A 253 9.68 7.42 13.58
C TYR A 253 9.11 6.80 14.87
N CYS A 254 8.33 5.71 14.74
CA CYS A 254 7.74 5.01 15.88
C CYS A 254 8.79 4.38 16.80
N LEU A 255 9.80 3.71 16.24
CA LEU A 255 10.86 3.06 17.02
C LEU A 255 11.74 4.08 17.73
N TYR A 256 12.08 5.20 17.08
CA TYR A 256 12.79 6.30 17.74
C TYR A 256 11.97 6.93 18.88
N ALA A 257 10.66 7.11 18.69
CA ALA A 257 9.78 7.61 19.75
C ALA A 257 9.68 6.63 20.93
N LEU A 258 9.68 5.32 20.65
CA LEU A 258 9.67 4.27 21.67
C LEU A 258 10.99 4.23 22.47
N GLU A 259 12.12 4.31 21.78
CA GLU A 259 13.45 4.37 22.42
C GLU A 259 13.54 5.56 23.38
N ARG A 260 13.09 6.74 22.94
CA ARG A 260 13.05 7.94 23.78
C ARG A 260 12.12 7.78 24.98
N LEU A 261 10.92 7.21 24.79
CA LEU A 261 9.97 6.96 25.88
C LEU A 261 10.55 6.02 26.94
N ARG A 262 11.24 4.96 26.52
CA ARG A 262 11.90 4.00 27.44
C ARG A 262 13.09 4.63 28.16
N ALA A 263 13.89 5.45 27.46
CA ALA A 263 15.00 6.19 28.08
C ALA A 263 14.50 7.20 29.13
N ASP A 264 13.39 7.88 28.86
CA ASP A 264 12.77 8.82 29.81
C ASP A 264 12.17 8.09 31.01
N THR A 265 11.55 6.91 30.79
CA THR A 265 11.02 6.07 31.88
C THR A 265 12.13 5.49 32.75
N ALA A 266 13.26 5.08 32.16
CA ALA A 266 14.42 4.59 32.89
C ALA A 266 15.16 5.69 33.68
N ARG A 267 15.02 6.96 33.27
CA ARG A 267 15.55 8.13 33.98
C ARG A 267 14.61 8.69 35.06
N ALA A 268 13.35 8.28 35.09
CA ALA A 268 12.43 8.71 36.15
C ALA A 268 12.90 8.11 37.49
N PRO A 269 13.29 8.93 38.48
CA PRO A 269 13.74 8.41 39.77
C PRO A 269 12.58 7.66 40.44
N ALA A 270 12.87 6.47 40.97
CA ALA A 270 11.94 5.74 41.83
C ALA A 270 11.55 6.66 42.98
N LEU A 271 10.30 7.11 43.01
CA LEU A 271 9.76 7.89 44.13
C LEU A 271 9.96 7.05 45.41
N PRO A 272 10.62 7.57 46.45
CA PRO A 272 10.75 6.84 47.69
C PRO A 272 9.34 6.65 48.26
N VAL A 273 8.98 5.38 48.44
CA VAL A 273 7.77 4.98 49.17
C VAL A 273 7.88 5.58 50.56
N GLN A 274 7.13 6.64 50.84
CA GLN A 274 6.96 7.15 52.19
C GLN A 274 6.09 6.13 52.94
N SER A 275 6.75 5.35 53.79
CA SER A 275 6.17 4.49 54.81
C SER A 275 5.59 5.29 55.96
#